data_AF-A0A8T5LJ13-F1
#
_entry.id   AF-A0A8T5LJ13-F1
#
_cell.length_a   1.000
_cell.length_b   1.000
_cell.length_c   1.000
_cell.angle_alpha   90.00
_cell.angle_beta   90.00
_cell.angle_gamma   90.00
#
_symmetry.space_group_name_H-M   'P 1'
#
loop_
_entity.id
_entity.type
_entity.pdbx_description
1 polymer ?
#
loop_
_entity_poly.entity_id
_entity_poly.type
_entity_poly.pdbx_seq_one_letter_code
_entity_poly.pdbx_strand_id
1 'polypeptide(L)'
;MNPLMEEGKSGENESKLVLRKSTLRDINYLLSKSWVTEQEVYNLVKNFLKGYLNINYEFTKDELFEELKNVYLPYTIRADFFKFIDLVFMFEYSNVKYSDKELKILIEEFKNYLDYLIVPNFVEKSMTGTFFFKSIRGKLTNYLKSILKSQGRKEKSVLKDTKKQESKPTNLSVLDPVYESHIDINTLLEKIYSSINNGDFDSAKILYKQAMDKYQLLSPDEKAKYYENLSSVYNSLTATITND
;
A
#
# COMPACT_ATOMS: atom_id res chain seq x y z
N MET A 1 -17.57 29.49 -27.74
CA MET A 1 -17.84 29.00 -26.37
C MET A 1 -19.09 28.16 -26.44
N ASN A 2 -18.99 26.84 -26.18
CA ASN A 2 -20.12 25.90 -26.28
C ASN A 2 -20.80 25.77 -24.90
N PRO A 3 -22.09 26.18 -24.76
CA PRO A 3 -22.84 26.07 -23.49
C PRO A 3 -23.25 24.65 -23.10
N LEU A 4 -22.98 23.63 -23.92
CA LEU A 4 -23.53 22.27 -23.78
C LEU A 4 -22.72 21.31 -22.90
N MET A 5 -21.69 21.78 -22.18
CA MET A 5 -20.87 20.91 -21.31
C MET A 5 -21.06 21.12 -19.79
N GLU A 6 -21.96 21.99 -19.35
CA GLU A 6 -22.16 22.24 -17.91
C GLU A 6 -23.23 21.35 -17.24
N GLU A 7 -24.24 20.87 -17.98
CA GLU A 7 -25.36 20.13 -17.35
C GLU A 7 -24.97 18.76 -16.76
N GLY A 8 -23.94 18.10 -17.29
CA GLY A 8 -23.50 16.78 -16.79
C GLY A 8 -22.78 16.80 -15.43
N LYS A 9 -22.16 17.92 -15.05
CA LYS A 9 -21.35 18.01 -13.82
C LYS A 9 -22.18 18.19 -12.54
N SER A 10 -23.43 18.65 -12.66
CA SER A 10 -24.28 18.90 -11.50
C SER A 10 -24.75 17.60 -10.85
N GLY A 11 -25.23 16.63 -11.64
CA GLY A 11 -25.77 15.37 -11.13
C GLY A 11 -24.73 14.44 -10.49
N GLU A 12 -23.50 14.45 -10.99
CA GLU A 12 -22.41 13.64 -10.41
C GLU A 12 -22.04 14.12 -9.01
N ASN A 13 -21.99 15.44 -8.80
CA ASN A 13 -21.68 16.03 -7.51
C ASN A 13 -22.78 15.75 -6.47
N GLU A 14 -24.04 15.84 -6.86
CA GLU A 14 -25.17 15.50 -5.99
C GLU A 14 -25.11 14.03 -5.53
N SER A 15 -24.82 13.11 -6.46
CA SER A 15 -24.69 11.69 -6.17
C SER A 15 -23.58 11.42 -5.14
N LYS A 16 -22.43 12.06 -5.29
CA LYS A 16 -21.30 11.94 -4.34
C LYS A 16 -21.64 12.52 -2.97
N LEU A 17 -22.39 13.61 -2.90
CA LEU A 17 -22.85 14.20 -1.64
C LEU A 17 -23.86 13.31 -0.90
N VAL A 18 -24.79 12.68 -1.65
CA VAL A 18 -25.72 11.69 -1.09
C VAL A 18 -24.96 10.50 -0.53
N LEU A 19 -24.00 9.97 -1.29
CA LEU A 19 -23.12 8.88 -0.84
C LEU A 19 -22.38 9.27 0.45
N ARG A 20 -21.75 10.45 0.49
CA ARG A 20 -21.07 10.98 1.70
C ARG A 20 -21.98 10.96 2.91
N LYS A 21 -23.19 11.50 2.76
CA LYS A 21 -24.15 11.64 3.86
C LYS A 21 -24.59 10.27 4.38
N SER A 22 -24.79 9.31 3.48
CA SER A 22 -25.10 7.92 3.86
C SER A 22 -23.94 7.30 4.63
N THR A 23 -22.72 7.35 4.09
CA THR A 23 -21.54 6.75 4.73
C THR A 23 -21.22 7.38 6.08
N LEU A 24 -21.38 8.70 6.23
CA LEU A 24 -21.22 9.36 7.54
C LEU A 24 -22.24 8.90 8.57
N ARG A 25 -23.46 8.56 8.15
CA ARG A 25 -24.47 7.98 9.04
C ARG A 25 -24.03 6.60 9.52
N ASP A 26 -23.52 5.77 8.60
CA ASP A 26 -23.04 4.42 8.91
C ASP A 26 -21.83 4.45 9.85
N ILE A 27 -20.89 5.37 9.59
CA ILE A 27 -19.75 5.65 10.47
C ILE A 27 -20.22 6.01 11.89
N ASN A 28 -21.11 6.99 12.02
CA ASN A 28 -21.59 7.44 13.33
C ASN A 28 -22.35 6.32 14.07
N TYR A 29 -23.12 5.52 13.33
CA TYR A 29 -23.79 4.35 13.88
C TYR A 29 -22.78 3.34 14.45
N LEU A 30 -21.77 2.95 13.67
CA LEU A 30 -20.74 2.00 14.12
C LEU A 30 -19.93 2.54 15.31
N LEU A 31 -19.58 3.84 15.31
CA LEU A 31 -18.87 4.45 16.43
C LEU A 31 -19.71 4.46 17.72
N SER A 32 -21.04 4.59 17.60
CA SER A 32 -21.97 4.57 18.74
C SER A 32 -22.23 3.16 19.31
N LYS A 33 -21.94 2.09 18.56
CA LYS A 33 -22.12 0.72 19.04
C LYS A 33 -21.22 0.40 20.23
N SER A 34 -21.67 -0.49 21.10
CA SER A 34 -20.87 -0.99 22.22
C SER A 34 -19.71 -1.87 21.76
N TRP A 35 -19.88 -2.59 20.66
CA TRP A 35 -18.86 -3.43 20.03
C TRP A 35 -18.98 -3.36 18.51
N VAL A 36 -17.83 -3.35 17.84
CA VAL A 36 -17.68 -3.36 16.37
C VAL A 36 -16.88 -4.60 15.97
N THR A 37 -17.23 -5.17 14.82
CA THR A 37 -16.55 -6.33 14.22
C THR A 37 -15.68 -5.96 13.02
N GLU A 38 -14.69 -6.79 12.70
CA GLU A 38 -13.86 -6.63 11.49
C GLU A 38 -14.73 -6.58 10.22
N GLN A 39 -15.74 -7.46 10.14
CA GLN A 39 -16.64 -7.55 8.99
C GLN A 39 -17.44 -6.26 8.77
N GLU A 40 -17.88 -5.58 9.83
CA GLU A 40 -18.61 -4.32 9.72
C GLU A 40 -17.74 -3.20 9.17
N VAL A 41 -16.48 -3.12 9.63
CA VAL A 41 -15.51 -2.14 9.12
C VAL A 41 -15.17 -2.42 7.66
N TYR A 42 -14.92 -3.70 7.32
CA TYR A 42 -14.67 -4.11 5.94
C TYR A 42 -15.83 -3.75 5.02
N ASN A 43 -17.06 -4.12 5.39
CA ASN A 43 -18.26 -3.85 4.60
C ASN A 43 -18.51 -2.34 4.45
N LEU A 44 -18.28 -1.54 5.49
CA LEU A 44 -18.39 -0.08 5.43
C LEU A 44 -17.50 0.51 4.33
N VAL A 45 -16.21 0.13 4.34
CA VAL A 45 -15.21 0.64 3.39
C VAL A 45 -15.50 0.11 1.98
N LYS A 46 -15.76 -1.20 1.84
CA LYS A 46 -16.07 -1.85 0.55
C LYS A 46 -17.30 -1.24 -0.11
N ASN A 47 -18.40 -1.08 0.63
CA ASN A 47 -19.65 -0.53 0.08
C ASN A 47 -19.50 0.93 -0.33
N PHE A 48 -18.78 1.73 0.45
CA PHE A 48 -18.48 3.10 0.05
C PHE A 48 -17.68 3.15 -1.25
N LEU A 49 -16.58 2.38 -1.35
CA LEU A 49 -15.73 2.37 -2.55
C LEU A 49 -16.48 1.88 -3.77
N LYS A 50 -17.32 0.86 -3.60
CA LYS A 50 -18.21 0.34 -4.65
C LYS A 50 -19.13 1.44 -5.18
N GLY A 51 -19.78 2.19 -4.28
CA GLY A 51 -20.65 3.32 -4.67
C GLY A 51 -19.87 4.50 -5.25
N TYR A 52 -18.69 4.80 -4.71
CA TYR A 52 -17.86 5.94 -5.11
C TYR A 52 -17.27 5.76 -6.51
N LEU A 53 -16.80 4.55 -6.82
CA LEU A 53 -16.24 4.19 -8.13
C LEU A 53 -17.31 3.70 -9.12
N ASN A 54 -18.58 3.66 -8.70
CA ASN A 54 -19.70 3.13 -9.48
C ASN A 54 -19.45 1.69 -9.98
N ILE A 55 -18.83 0.85 -9.14
CA ILE A 55 -18.55 -0.55 -9.44
C ILE A 55 -19.80 -1.38 -9.13
N ASN A 56 -20.26 -2.18 -10.07
CA ASN A 56 -21.46 -3.00 -9.96
C ASN A 56 -21.16 -4.51 -9.83
N TYR A 57 -19.89 -4.92 -9.87
CA TYR A 57 -19.44 -6.30 -9.68
C TYR A 57 -18.74 -6.52 -8.32
N GLU A 58 -18.33 -7.75 -8.04
CA GLU A 58 -17.44 -8.10 -6.92
C GLU A 58 -16.00 -7.90 -7.35
N PHE A 59 -15.23 -7.07 -6.65
CA PHE A 59 -13.85 -6.76 -7.02
C PHE A 59 -12.86 -7.31 -5.98
N THR A 60 -11.71 -7.73 -6.49
CA THR A 60 -10.51 -8.03 -5.71
C THR A 60 -9.81 -6.76 -5.26
N LYS A 61 -8.86 -6.89 -4.33
CA LYS A 61 -8.03 -5.77 -3.87
C LYS A 61 -7.24 -5.14 -5.02
N ASP A 62 -6.70 -5.95 -5.93
CA ASP A 62 -5.86 -5.47 -7.04
C ASP A 62 -6.69 -4.69 -8.07
N GLU A 63 -7.88 -5.18 -8.41
CA GLU A 63 -8.83 -4.46 -9.28
C GLU A 63 -9.25 -3.12 -8.66
N LEU A 64 -9.54 -3.09 -7.35
CA LEU A 64 -9.82 -1.84 -6.64
C LEU A 64 -8.66 -0.85 -6.74
N PHE A 65 -7.42 -1.33 -6.67
CA PHE A 65 -6.24 -0.47 -6.73
C PHE A 65 -6.07 0.14 -8.13
N GLU A 66 -6.32 -0.61 -9.19
CA GLU A 66 -6.31 -0.08 -10.56
C GLU A 66 -7.36 1.02 -10.73
N GLU A 67 -8.59 0.82 -10.24
CA GLU A 67 -9.64 1.84 -10.31
C GLU A 67 -9.26 3.10 -9.50
N LEU A 68 -8.70 2.93 -8.30
CA LEU A 68 -8.26 4.04 -7.46
C LEU A 68 -7.09 4.85 -8.03
N LYS A 69 -6.29 4.31 -8.96
CA LYS A 69 -5.22 5.09 -9.62
C LYS A 69 -5.79 6.24 -10.45
N ASN A 70 -6.99 6.08 -10.98
CA ASN A 70 -7.70 7.09 -11.77
C ASN A 70 -8.31 8.20 -10.89
N VAL A 71 -8.39 7.98 -9.58
CA VAL A 71 -8.89 8.98 -8.62
C VAL A 71 -7.75 9.90 -8.21
N TYR A 72 -7.95 11.20 -8.40
CA TYR A 72 -6.99 12.19 -7.92
C TYR A 72 -7.00 12.26 -6.38
N LEU A 73 -5.84 12.01 -5.78
CA LEU A 73 -5.59 12.21 -4.36
C LEU A 73 -4.25 12.93 -4.20
N PRO A 74 -4.12 13.88 -3.24
CA PRO A 74 -2.83 14.46 -2.93
C PRO A 74 -1.80 13.37 -2.63
N TYR A 75 -0.56 13.52 -3.13
CA TYR A 75 0.47 12.47 -3.04
C TYR A 75 0.66 11.91 -1.62
N THR A 76 0.66 12.78 -0.61
CA THR A 76 0.80 12.41 0.80
C THR A 76 -0.37 11.58 1.31
N ILE A 77 -1.59 11.92 0.89
CA ILE A 77 -2.81 11.21 1.28
C ILE A 77 -2.94 9.90 0.52
N ARG A 78 -2.57 9.87 -0.75
CA ARG A 78 -2.67 8.68 -1.61
C ARG A 78 -1.92 7.49 -1.00
N ALA A 79 -0.66 7.67 -0.63
CA ALA A 79 0.15 6.59 -0.07
C ALA A 79 -0.41 6.07 1.26
N ASP A 80 -0.96 6.95 2.09
CA ASP A 80 -1.57 6.57 3.37
C ASP A 80 -2.91 5.87 3.17
N PHE A 81 -3.72 6.35 2.24
CA PHE A 81 -4.98 5.75 1.86
C PHE A 81 -4.80 4.32 1.33
N PHE A 82 -3.84 4.08 0.43
CA PHE A 82 -3.57 2.72 -0.06
C PHE A 82 -3.14 1.75 1.06
N LYS A 83 -2.32 2.21 2.02
CA LYS A 83 -1.97 1.42 3.20
C LYS A 83 -3.18 1.12 4.09
N PHE A 84 -4.07 2.09 4.23
CA PHE A 84 -5.33 1.92 4.95
C PHE A 84 -6.21 0.86 4.25
N ILE A 85 -6.35 0.91 2.92
CA ILE A 85 -7.10 -0.10 2.17
C ILE A 85 -6.46 -1.48 2.32
N ASP A 86 -5.14 -1.60 2.16
CA ASP A 86 -4.43 -2.86 2.39
C ASP A 86 -4.76 -3.46 3.77
N LEU A 87 -4.76 -2.63 4.81
CA LEU A 87 -5.08 -3.07 6.16
C LEU A 87 -6.53 -3.58 6.29
N VAL A 88 -7.50 -2.84 5.75
CA VAL A 88 -8.91 -3.24 5.83
C VAL A 88 -9.16 -4.52 5.04
N PHE A 89 -8.56 -4.66 3.85
CA PHE A 89 -8.73 -5.85 3.01
C PHE A 89 -8.02 -7.09 3.58
N MET A 90 -7.02 -6.91 4.45
CA MET A 90 -6.44 -8.04 5.19
C MET A 90 -7.45 -8.73 6.11
N PHE A 91 -8.58 -8.12 6.46
CA PHE A 91 -9.60 -8.77 7.30
C PHE A 91 -10.19 -10.02 6.65
N GLU A 92 -10.25 -10.09 5.32
CA GLU A 92 -10.79 -11.26 4.61
C GLU A 92 -9.85 -12.47 4.67
N TYR A 93 -8.53 -12.23 4.76
CA TYR A 93 -7.50 -13.26 4.61
C TYR A 93 -6.74 -13.53 5.91
N SER A 94 -6.95 -12.71 6.94
CA SER A 94 -6.17 -12.75 8.16
C SER A 94 -6.95 -13.31 9.33
N ASN A 95 -6.29 -14.17 10.11
CA ASN A 95 -6.78 -14.62 11.42
C ASN A 95 -6.44 -13.66 12.56
N VAL A 96 -5.90 -12.48 12.25
CA VAL A 96 -5.58 -11.45 13.25
C VAL A 96 -6.89 -10.89 13.80
N LYS A 97 -7.00 -10.88 15.13
CA LYS A 97 -8.14 -10.29 15.83
C LYS A 97 -7.83 -8.85 16.21
N TYR A 98 -8.79 -7.97 15.97
CA TYR A 98 -8.69 -6.56 16.31
C TYR A 98 -9.59 -6.26 17.50
N SER A 99 -9.10 -5.43 18.41
CA SER A 99 -9.91 -4.93 19.51
C SER A 99 -10.94 -3.91 19.01
N ASP A 100 -12.07 -3.78 19.71
CA ASP A 100 -13.11 -2.78 19.40
C ASP A 100 -12.51 -1.36 19.23
N LYS A 101 -11.58 -1.00 20.12
CA LYS A 101 -10.89 0.29 20.08
C LYS A 101 -10.10 0.49 18.78
N GLU A 102 -9.43 -0.54 18.28
CA GLU A 102 -8.68 -0.48 17.02
C GLU A 102 -9.60 -0.32 15.82
N LEU A 103 -10.70 -1.08 15.81
CA LEU A 103 -11.71 -0.98 14.75
C LEU A 103 -12.35 0.41 14.70
N LYS A 104 -12.64 1.01 15.86
CA LYS A 104 -13.13 2.40 15.93
C LYS A 104 -12.10 3.42 15.47
N ILE A 105 -10.81 3.20 15.73
CA ILE A 105 -9.73 4.04 15.19
C ILE A 105 -9.72 3.97 13.65
N LEU A 106 -9.87 2.77 13.07
CA LEU A 106 -9.94 2.61 11.62
C LEU A 106 -11.17 3.28 11.01
N ILE A 107 -12.33 3.22 11.69
CA ILE A 107 -13.54 3.92 11.25
C ILE A 107 -13.34 5.44 11.26
N GLU A 108 -12.74 6.01 12.31
CA GLU A 108 -12.43 7.45 12.36
C GLU A 108 -11.38 7.83 11.31
N GLU A 109 -10.40 6.96 11.03
CA GLU A 109 -9.43 7.20 9.97
C GLU A 109 -10.11 7.23 8.60
N PHE A 110 -11.00 6.27 8.34
CA PHE A 110 -11.80 6.21 7.12
C PHE A 110 -12.63 7.47 6.90
N LYS A 111 -13.28 7.97 7.96
CA LYS A 111 -14.03 9.22 7.96
C LYS A 111 -13.20 10.39 7.44
N ASN A 112 -11.93 10.47 7.83
CA ASN A 112 -11.04 11.54 7.37
C ASN A 112 -10.71 11.41 5.87
N TYR A 113 -10.64 10.20 5.33
CA TYR A 113 -10.42 9.99 3.89
C TYR A 113 -11.63 10.37 3.03
N LEU A 114 -12.86 10.31 3.56
CA LEU A 114 -14.07 10.67 2.82
C LEU A 114 -14.03 12.11 2.28
N ASP A 115 -13.47 13.04 3.06
CA ASP A 115 -13.40 14.44 2.65
C ASP A 115 -12.42 14.65 1.48
N TYR A 116 -11.35 13.86 1.40
CA TYR A 116 -10.43 13.88 0.27
C TYR A 116 -11.00 13.21 -0.98
N LEU A 117 -11.82 12.17 -0.81
CA LEU A 117 -12.38 11.43 -1.94
C LEU A 117 -13.55 12.18 -2.59
N ILE A 118 -14.40 12.82 -1.79
CA ILE A 118 -15.68 13.36 -2.30
C ILE A 118 -15.58 14.82 -2.71
N VAL A 119 -14.70 15.62 -2.11
CA VAL A 119 -14.68 17.06 -2.34
C VAL A 119 -13.70 17.43 -3.46
N PRO A 120 -14.17 17.76 -4.69
CA PRO A 120 -13.28 17.85 -5.85
C PRO A 120 -12.41 19.12 -5.88
N ASN A 121 -12.65 20.10 -4.98
CA ASN A 121 -12.17 21.48 -5.15
C ASN A 121 -11.45 22.12 -3.94
N PHE A 122 -11.10 21.38 -2.88
CA PHE A 122 -10.37 21.97 -1.75
C PHE A 122 -8.86 21.85 -1.88
N VAL A 123 -8.29 22.50 -2.91
CA VAL A 123 -6.84 22.75 -2.96
C VAL A 123 -6.46 24.04 -2.22
N GLU A 124 -7.40 24.95 -1.91
CA GLU A 124 -7.02 26.28 -1.36
C GLU A 124 -7.40 26.59 0.09
N LYS A 125 -8.30 25.85 0.77
CA LYS A 125 -8.88 26.37 2.03
C LYS A 125 -8.52 25.68 3.35
N SER A 126 -7.68 24.64 3.41
CA SER A 126 -7.25 24.14 4.73
C SER A 126 -5.92 23.42 4.74
N MET A 127 -4.83 24.17 4.55
CA MET A 127 -3.49 23.76 5.02
C MET A 127 -3.47 23.54 6.56
N THR A 128 -4.52 23.96 7.27
CA THR A 128 -4.78 23.75 8.71
C THR A 128 -5.25 22.34 9.09
N GLY A 129 -5.70 21.50 8.14
CA GLY A 129 -6.14 20.12 8.43
C GLY A 129 -5.00 19.11 8.71
N THR A 130 -3.75 19.51 8.45
CA THR A 130 -2.56 18.63 8.49
C THR A 130 -2.17 18.15 9.90
N PHE A 131 -2.83 18.63 10.96
CA PHE A 131 -2.39 18.40 12.35
C PHE A 131 -2.98 17.16 13.04
N PHE A 132 -4.08 16.56 12.57
CA PHE A 132 -4.71 15.44 13.28
C PHE A 132 -4.21 14.03 12.88
N PHE A 133 -3.59 13.88 11.70
CA PHE A 133 -3.11 12.57 11.22
C PHE A 133 -1.87 12.04 11.96
N LYS A 134 -1.02 12.91 12.52
CA LYS A 134 0.23 12.46 13.18
C LYS A 134 -0.02 11.61 14.43
N SER A 135 -1.08 11.89 15.19
CA SER A 135 -1.29 11.24 16.50
C SER A 135 -1.78 9.79 16.38
N ILE A 136 -2.62 9.52 15.37
CA ILE A 136 -3.17 8.18 15.10
C ILE A 136 -2.09 7.32 14.42
N ARG A 137 -1.32 7.91 13.50
CA ARG A 137 -0.30 7.22 12.69
C ARG A 137 0.81 6.59 13.53
N GLY A 138 1.24 7.22 14.63
CA GLY A 138 2.28 6.65 15.51
C GLY A 138 1.84 5.37 16.22
N LYS A 139 0.55 5.25 16.57
CA LYS A 139 0.03 4.04 17.23
C LYS A 139 -0.20 2.93 16.22
N LEU A 140 -0.78 3.25 15.07
CA LEU A 140 -1.09 2.26 14.04
C LEU A 140 0.17 1.67 13.40
N THR A 141 1.17 2.49 13.05
CA THR A 141 2.39 2.00 12.40
C THR A 141 3.21 1.07 13.30
N ASN A 142 3.33 1.38 14.59
CA ASN A 142 3.98 0.49 15.54
C ASN A 142 3.22 -0.84 15.70
N TYR A 143 1.88 -0.77 15.67
CA TYR A 143 1.03 -1.95 15.76
C TYR A 143 1.08 -2.82 14.48
N LEU A 144 0.95 -2.22 13.29
CA LEU A 144 1.09 -2.92 12.01
C LEU A 144 2.46 -3.56 11.88
N LYS A 145 3.51 -2.84 12.29
CA LYS A 145 4.87 -3.39 12.34
C LYS A 145 4.96 -4.57 13.30
N SER A 146 4.21 -4.58 14.39
CA SER A 146 4.15 -5.72 15.31
C SER A 146 3.35 -6.91 14.75
N ILE A 147 2.24 -6.66 14.06
CA ILE A 147 1.42 -7.71 13.41
C ILE A 147 2.21 -8.37 12.28
N LEU A 148 2.76 -7.57 11.35
CA LEU A 148 3.59 -8.06 10.24
C LEU A 148 4.79 -8.87 10.76
N LYS A 149 5.45 -8.39 11.82
CA LYS A 149 6.57 -9.11 12.47
C LYS A 149 6.14 -10.40 13.16
N SER A 150 4.88 -10.51 13.60
CA SER A 150 4.34 -11.70 14.25
C SER A 150 3.90 -12.79 13.27
N GLN A 151 3.42 -12.41 12.07
CA GLN A 151 3.05 -13.36 11.02
C GLN A 151 4.26 -14.08 10.44
N GLY A 152 5.40 -13.39 10.23
CA GLY A 152 6.64 -14.02 9.76
C GLY A 152 7.29 -15.02 10.72
N ARG A 153 6.78 -15.17 11.96
CA ARG A 153 7.35 -16.10 12.96
C ARG A 153 6.62 -17.45 13.04
N LYS A 154 5.35 -17.55 12.65
CA LYS A 154 4.57 -18.79 12.82
C LYS A 154 4.81 -19.84 11.74
N GLU A 155 5.37 -19.47 10.59
CA GLU A 155 5.75 -20.45 9.55
C GLU A 155 7.01 -21.25 9.89
N LYS A 156 7.86 -20.78 10.82
CA LYS A 156 9.10 -21.47 11.19
C LYS A 156 8.93 -22.61 12.21
N SER A 157 7.79 -22.73 12.87
CA SER A 157 7.59 -23.72 13.95
C SER A 157 6.85 -25.00 13.53
N VAL A 158 6.29 -25.06 12.32
CA VAL A 158 5.55 -26.25 11.84
C VAL A 158 6.45 -27.23 11.07
N LEU A 159 7.68 -26.84 10.73
CA LEU A 159 8.61 -27.63 9.90
C LEU A 159 9.72 -28.36 10.70
N LYS A 160 9.49 -28.72 11.97
CA LYS A 160 10.51 -29.43 12.79
C LYS A 160 10.16 -30.83 13.27
N ASP A 161 8.92 -31.31 13.07
CA ASP A 161 8.52 -32.63 13.59
C ASP A 161 8.35 -33.73 12.52
N THR A 162 8.87 -33.53 11.31
CA THR A 162 8.86 -34.59 10.30
C THR A 162 10.18 -34.66 9.55
N LYS A 163 11.15 -35.41 10.09
CA LYS A 163 12.11 -36.24 9.31
C LYS A 163 13.10 -36.94 10.24
N LYS A 164 12.88 -38.25 10.42
CA LYS A 164 13.92 -39.20 10.82
C LYS A 164 13.76 -40.44 9.93
N GLN A 165 14.38 -40.43 8.74
CA GLN A 165 14.95 -41.59 8.05
C GLN A 165 15.58 -41.17 6.70
N GLU A 166 16.90 -41.36 6.61
CA GLU A 166 17.79 -41.81 5.50
C GLU A 166 17.37 -41.49 4.04
N SER A 167 18.18 -40.84 3.19
CA SER A 167 19.51 -41.26 2.69
C SER A 167 20.09 -40.20 1.70
N LYS A 168 21.34 -40.44 1.25
CA LYS A 168 22.37 -39.60 0.57
C LYS A 168 22.03 -38.93 -0.80
N PRO A 169 22.91 -38.04 -1.35
CA PRO A 169 22.54 -36.77 -1.97
C PRO A 169 22.40 -36.80 -3.50
N THR A 170 21.58 -35.91 -4.04
CA THR A 170 21.68 -35.43 -5.43
C THR A 170 21.43 -33.94 -5.42
N ASN A 171 22.40 -33.19 -5.94
CA ASN A 171 22.43 -31.74 -6.02
C ASN A 171 21.28 -31.22 -6.89
N LEU A 172 20.27 -30.62 -6.27
CA LEU A 172 19.43 -29.60 -6.88
C LEU A 172 18.87 -28.73 -5.75
N SER A 173 19.50 -27.59 -5.52
CA SER A 173 19.14 -26.60 -4.50
C SER A 173 17.85 -25.89 -4.90
N VAL A 174 16.71 -26.49 -4.54
CA VAL A 174 15.40 -25.83 -4.48
C VAL A 174 15.38 -24.87 -3.30
N LEU A 175 14.91 -23.66 -3.56
CA LEU A 175 14.91 -22.48 -2.71
C LEU A 175 14.26 -22.70 -1.34
N ASP A 176 15.06 -22.51 -0.29
CA ASP A 176 14.57 -22.23 1.06
C ASP A 176 14.03 -20.79 1.16
N PRO A 177 13.00 -20.51 1.99
CA PRO A 177 12.61 -19.16 2.38
C PRO A 177 13.63 -18.64 3.41
N VAL A 178 14.81 -18.31 2.90
CA VAL A 178 15.87 -17.60 3.60
C VAL A 178 15.33 -16.21 3.91
N TYR A 179 15.48 -15.80 5.17
CA TYR A 179 15.50 -14.44 5.72
C TYR A 179 15.19 -13.31 4.70
N GLU A 180 14.39 -12.30 5.11
CA GLU A 180 14.69 -10.92 4.70
C GLU A 180 16.13 -10.65 5.17
N SER A 181 17.09 -11.17 4.40
CA SER A 181 18.48 -10.89 4.57
C SER A 181 18.54 -9.39 4.43
N HIS A 182 19.45 -8.79 5.17
CA HIS A 182 19.92 -7.48 4.79
C HIS A 182 20.51 -7.63 3.39
N ILE A 183 19.66 -7.55 2.35
CA ILE A 183 20.09 -7.51 0.97
C ILE A 183 20.85 -6.20 0.91
N ASP A 184 22.17 -6.31 0.92
CA ASP A 184 23.07 -5.19 0.85
C ASP A 184 22.95 -4.55 -0.54
N ILE A 185 23.27 -3.27 -0.64
CA ILE A 185 23.25 -2.54 -1.91
C ILE A 185 24.16 -3.23 -2.92
N ASN A 186 25.29 -3.81 -2.50
CA ASN A 186 26.17 -4.58 -3.38
C ASN A 186 25.46 -5.75 -4.07
N THR A 187 24.67 -6.53 -3.32
CA THR A 187 23.90 -7.64 -3.89
C THR A 187 22.82 -7.17 -4.86
N LEU A 188 22.22 -5.99 -4.61
CA LEU A 188 21.29 -5.39 -5.56
C LEU A 188 22.01 -4.95 -6.84
N LEU A 189 23.18 -4.32 -6.73
CA LEU A 189 23.99 -3.91 -7.88
C LEU A 189 24.38 -5.10 -8.77
N GLU A 190 24.86 -6.19 -8.18
CA GLU A 190 25.20 -7.41 -8.92
C GLU A 190 24.00 -7.98 -9.70
N LYS A 191 22.82 -7.98 -9.07
CA LYS A 191 21.57 -8.43 -9.71
C LYS A 191 21.14 -7.49 -10.83
N ILE A 192 21.28 -6.18 -10.64
CA ILE A 192 20.94 -5.19 -11.67
C ILE A 192 21.81 -5.38 -12.91
N TYR A 193 23.13 -5.50 -12.75
CA TYR A 193 24.02 -5.74 -13.88
C TYR A 193 23.73 -7.08 -14.56
N SER A 194 23.40 -8.13 -13.78
CA SER A 194 22.99 -9.42 -14.35
C SER A 194 21.71 -9.29 -15.19
N SER A 195 20.70 -8.58 -14.71
CA SER A 195 19.47 -8.32 -15.46
C SER A 195 19.73 -7.50 -16.73
N ILE A 196 20.57 -6.46 -16.67
CA ILE A 196 20.97 -5.65 -17.84
C ILE A 196 21.66 -6.53 -18.88
N ASN A 197 22.61 -7.37 -18.48
CA ASN A 197 23.33 -8.25 -19.40
C ASN A 197 22.41 -9.30 -20.06
N ASN A 198 21.33 -9.67 -19.39
CA ASN A 198 20.32 -10.60 -19.91
C ASN A 198 19.23 -9.90 -20.76
N GLY A 199 19.29 -8.58 -20.92
CA GLY A 199 18.27 -7.79 -21.63
C GLY A 199 16.95 -7.60 -20.86
N ASP A 200 16.88 -7.99 -19.60
CA ASP A 200 15.69 -7.82 -18.75
C ASP A 200 15.72 -6.46 -18.04
N PHE A 201 15.41 -5.41 -18.82
CA PHE A 201 15.47 -4.03 -18.34
C PHE A 201 14.40 -3.68 -17.32
N ASP A 202 13.24 -4.34 -17.36
CA ASP A 202 12.15 -4.05 -16.43
C ASP A 202 12.48 -4.56 -15.02
N SER A 203 13.03 -5.78 -14.91
CA SER A 203 13.57 -6.27 -13.64
C SER A 203 14.71 -5.38 -13.13
N ALA A 204 15.61 -4.95 -14.02
CA ALA A 204 16.71 -4.06 -13.66
C ALA A 204 16.22 -2.71 -13.09
N LYS A 205 15.17 -2.12 -13.66
CA LYS A 205 14.55 -0.87 -13.16
C LYS A 205 13.94 -1.06 -11.76
N ILE A 206 13.25 -2.17 -11.53
CA ILE A 206 12.66 -2.47 -10.21
C ILE A 206 13.75 -2.62 -9.15
N LEU A 207 14.80 -3.38 -9.46
CA LEU A 207 15.95 -3.58 -8.56
C LEU A 207 16.70 -2.27 -8.30
N TYR A 208 16.86 -1.43 -9.32
CA TYR A 208 17.48 -0.10 -9.18
C TYR A 208 16.69 0.79 -8.21
N LYS A 209 15.36 0.80 -8.30
CA LYS A 209 14.51 1.54 -7.35
C LYS A 209 14.73 1.07 -5.90
N GLN A 210 14.78 -0.24 -5.69
CA GLN A 210 15.07 -0.81 -4.37
C GLN A 210 16.45 -0.44 -3.84
N ALA A 211 17.46 -0.38 -4.72
CA ALA A 211 18.81 0.05 -4.38
C ALA A 211 18.83 1.54 -3.99
N MET A 212 18.08 2.39 -4.70
CA MET A 212 17.95 3.82 -4.39
C MET A 212 17.24 4.08 -3.07
N ASP A 213 16.19 3.31 -2.75
CA ASP A 213 15.50 3.42 -1.45
C ASP A 213 16.46 3.11 -0.29
N LYS A 214 17.34 2.11 -0.44
CA LYS A 214 18.39 1.80 0.54
C LYS A 214 19.48 2.87 0.58
N TYR A 215 19.92 3.36 -0.58
CA TYR A 215 20.93 4.41 -0.69
C TYR A 215 20.52 5.68 0.05
N GLN A 216 19.25 6.08 -0.03
CA GLN A 216 18.74 7.28 0.64
C GLN A 216 18.88 7.22 2.17
N LEU A 217 18.84 6.02 2.76
CA LEU A 217 18.95 5.78 4.20
C LEU A 217 20.40 5.75 4.71
N LEU A 218 21.40 5.73 3.81
CA LEU A 218 22.81 5.69 4.18
C LEU A 218 23.33 7.04 4.69
N SER A 219 24.40 6.98 5.50
CA SER A 219 25.18 8.16 5.90
C SER A 219 25.91 8.79 4.70
N PRO A 220 26.31 10.08 4.78
CA PRO A 220 27.02 10.74 3.68
C PRO A 220 28.30 10.03 3.22
N ASP A 221 29.09 9.50 4.16
CA ASP A 221 30.35 8.80 3.86
C ASP A 221 30.09 7.46 3.14
N GLU A 222 29.01 6.77 3.49
CA GLU A 222 28.60 5.54 2.80
C GLU A 222 27.99 5.85 1.43
N LYS A 223 27.21 6.93 1.30
CA LYS A 223 26.66 7.39 0.02
C LYS A 223 27.75 7.68 -1.01
N ALA A 224 28.89 8.22 -0.59
CA ALA A 224 30.03 8.44 -1.48
C ALA A 224 30.55 7.13 -2.10
N LYS A 225 30.54 6.01 -1.35
CA LYS A 225 31.03 4.71 -1.82
C LYS A 225 30.20 4.09 -2.95
N TYR A 226 28.89 4.39 -2.99
CA TYR A 226 27.96 3.76 -3.94
C TYR A 226 27.51 4.68 -5.07
N TYR A 227 27.82 5.97 -4.99
CA TYR A 227 27.35 6.98 -5.95
C TYR A 227 27.77 6.66 -7.39
N GLU A 228 29.04 6.34 -7.61
CA GLU A 228 29.56 6.06 -8.96
C GLU A 228 28.88 4.84 -9.60
N ASN A 229 28.70 3.76 -8.83
CA ASN A 229 28.05 2.54 -9.32
C ASN A 229 26.57 2.78 -9.65
N LEU A 230 25.83 3.47 -8.78
CA LEU A 230 24.42 3.78 -9.03
C LEU A 230 24.23 4.77 -10.19
N SER A 231 25.16 5.71 -10.37
CA SER A 231 25.16 6.62 -11.52
C SER A 231 25.47 5.88 -12.82
N SER A 232 26.41 4.92 -12.79
CA SER A 232 26.73 4.08 -13.94
C SER A 232 25.53 3.24 -14.37
N VAL A 233 24.87 2.57 -13.41
CA VAL A 233 23.63 1.81 -13.66
C VAL A 233 22.55 2.69 -14.27
N TYR A 234 22.33 3.90 -13.73
CA TYR A 234 21.36 4.84 -14.27
C TYR A 234 21.62 5.15 -15.75
N ASN A 235 22.88 5.49 -16.08
CA ASN A 235 23.27 5.80 -17.44
C ASN A 235 23.04 4.61 -18.39
N SER A 236 23.36 3.39 -17.96
CA SER A 236 23.09 2.17 -18.73
C SER A 236 21.60 1.94 -18.98
N LEU A 237 20.75 2.19 -17.99
CA LEU A 237 19.29 2.04 -18.11
C LEU A 237 18.64 3.15 -18.97
N THR A 238 19.26 4.34 -19.04
CA THR A 238 18.76 5.43 -19.89
C THR A 238 19.24 5.34 -21.33
N ALA A 239 20.47 4.86 -21.57
CA ALA A 239 21.03 4.73 -22.91
C ALA A 239 20.28 3.70 -23.76
N THR A 240 19.67 2.70 -23.14
CA THR A 240 18.84 1.70 -23.81
C THR A 240 17.50 2.27 -24.26
N ILE A 241 16.94 3.24 -23.54
CA ILE A 241 15.68 3.93 -23.91
C ILE A 241 15.87 4.80 -25.16
N THR A 242 17.09 5.28 -25.42
CA THR A 242 17.40 6.11 -26.60
C THR A 242 17.73 5.32 -27.87
N ASN A 243 17.89 4.00 -27.78
CA ASN A 243 18.23 3.13 -28.93
C ASN A 243 17.04 2.30 -29.45
N ASP A 244 15.87 2.43 -28.83
CA ASP A 244 14.56 1.96 -29.34
C ASP A 244 13.80 3.12 -29.99
#